data_AF-A0A2S6NME0-F1
#
_entry.id   AF-A0A2S6NME0-F1
#
_cell.length_a   1.000
_cell.length_b   1.000
_cell.length_c   1.000
_cell.angle_alpha   90.00
_cell.angle_beta   90.00
_cell.angle_gamma   90.00
#
_symmetry.space_group_name_H-M   'P 1'
#
loop_
_entity.id
_entity.type
_entity.pdbx_description
1 polymer ?
#
loop_
_entity_poly.entity_id
_entity_poly.type
_entity_poly.pdbx_seq_one_letter_code
_entity_poly.pdbx_strand_id
1 'polypeptide(L)'
;MKHWRIEDVDWDRFDPSAVDPAIVPLVKAAAMVERNGKDYALYLSGVFRDDPDFRQAADSWALEEVQHGDALAKWASLADPAWDYEAAFHRYRTGYAIKTDVEASIRGSRTGELIARCMVETGTSSYYSALGEAATEPALKQVCKLIAADEYRHFKLFYDHMRRYLSREKLGVLTRLRIAVGRIGESEDDELAYAYHCGNEPETQPFQHARCTAAYMARAMAFYRYHHIERGTGMILKTVGLPPRGRLSGLMTRGAWHLLRWRQGRFEQQLRTA
;
A
#
# COMPACT_ATOMS: atom_id res chain seq x y z
N MET A 1 -5.95 21.30 7.83
CA MET A 1 -6.54 20.95 6.53
C MET A 1 -7.80 20.14 6.81
N LYS A 2 -8.83 20.27 5.99
CA LYS A 2 -10.06 19.47 6.12
C LYS A 2 -9.72 18.06 5.61
N HIS A 3 -9.96 17.02 6.41
CA HIS A 3 -9.93 15.62 5.93
C HIS A 3 -11.06 15.45 4.90
N TRP A 4 -10.77 14.81 3.77
CA TRP A 4 -11.80 14.53 2.77
C TRP A 4 -12.69 13.40 3.27
N ARG A 5 -13.91 13.36 2.75
CA ARG A 5 -14.82 12.24 2.95
C ARG A 5 -15.19 11.62 1.62
N ILE A 6 -15.64 10.37 1.63
CA ILE A 6 -16.09 9.67 0.41
C ILE A 6 -17.12 10.47 -0.39
N GLU A 7 -17.94 11.30 0.26
CA GLU A 7 -18.93 12.15 -0.41
C GLU A 7 -18.32 13.39 -1.11
N ASP A 8 -17.06 13.73 -0.82
CA ASP A 8 -16.33 14.82 -1.51
C ASP A 8 -15.75 14.36 -2.88
N VAL A 9 -15.81 13.07 -3.20
CA VAL A 9 -15.45 12.55 -4.52
C VAL A 9 -16.59 12.82 -5.50
N ASP A 10 -16.25 13.33 -6.69
CA ASP A 10 -17.21 13.72 -7.72
C ASP A 10 -17.70 12.49 -8.50
N TRP A 11 -18.52 11.68 -7.83
CA TRP A 11 -19.03 10.41 -8.37
C TRP A 11 -19.93 10.59 -9.60
N ASP A 12 -20.54 11.76 -9.78
CA ASP A 12 -21.36 12.09 -10.95
C ASP A 12 -20.51 12.19 -12.23
N ARG A 13 -19.20 12.32 -12.09
CA ARG A 13 -18.24 12.28 -13.22
C ARG A 13 -17.74 10.89 -13.54
N PHE A 14 -18.24 9.85 -12.88
CA PHE A 14 -17.92 8.49 -13.25
C PHE A 14 -18.32 8.22 -14.70
N ASP A 15 -17.35 7.83 -15.52
CA ASP A 15 -17.57 7.54 -16.94
C ASP A 15 -17.21 6.07 -17.24
N PRO A 16 -18.22 5.19 -17.45
CA PRO A 16 -17.98 3.80 -17.80
C PRO A 16 -17.11 3.61 -19.06
N SER A 17 -17.17 4.55 -20.01
CA SER A 17 -16.40 4.48 -21.25
C SER A 17 -14.91 4.81 -21.07
N ALA A 18 -14.56 5.46 -19.95
CA ALA A 18 -13.19 5.81 -19.60
C ALA A 18 -12.51 4.79 -18.67
N VAL A 19 -13.22 3.73 -18.26
CA VAL A 19 -12.69 2.64 -17.43
C VAL A 19 -11.70 1.80 -18.23
N ASP A 20 -10.47 1.67 -17.72
CA ASP A 20 -9.51 0.69 -18.21
C ASP A 20 -9.78 -0.68 -17.53
N PRO A 21 -10.18 -1.72 -18.27
CA PRO A 21 -10.41 -3.05 -17.69
C PRO A 21 -9.19 -3.65 -16.99
N ALA A 22 -7.97 -3.24 -17.34
CA ALA A 22 -6.75 -3.73 -16.70
C ALA A 22 -6.56 -3.18 -15.27
N ILE A 23 -7.20 -2.05 -14.94
CA ILE A 23 -7.14 -1.41 -13.63
C ILE A 23 -8.14 -2.05 -12.65
N VAL A 24 -9.31 -2.47 -13.13
CA VAL A 24 -10.41 -2.96 -12.28
C VAL A 24 -9.96 -4.06 -11.31
N PRO A 25 -9.22 -5.11 -11.74
CA PRO A 25 -8.79 -6.16 -10.82
C PRO A 25 -7.86 -5.69 -9.70
N LEU A 26 -7.07 -4.64 -9.97
CA LEU A 26 -6.13 -4.07 -9.01
C LEU A 26 -6.87 -3.23 -7.97
N VAL A 27 -7.87 -2.46 -8.39
CA VAL A 27 -8.68 -1.64 -7.47
C VAL A 27 -9.54 -2.52 -6.58
N LYS A 28 -10.10 -3.62 -7.09
CA LYS A 28 -10.83 -4.61 -6.27
C LYS A 28 -9.96 -5.20 -5.16
N ALA A 29 -8.72 -5.58 -5.48
CA ALA A 29 -7.77 -6.10 -4.50
C ALA A 29 -7.39 -5.02 -3.47
N ALA A 30 -7.04 -3.82 -3.94
CA ALA A 30 -6.68 -2.70 -3.08
C ALA A 30 -7.82 -2.31 -2.12
N ALA A 31 -9.07 -2.28 -2.59
CA ALA A 31 -10.24 -1.97 -1.77
C ALA A 31 -10.38 -2.86 -0.52
N MET A 32 -9.94 -4.12 -0.60
CA MET A 32 -9.98 -5.04 0.53
C MET A 32 -8.78 -4.86 1.46
N VAL A 33 -7.58 -4.66 0.90
CA VAL A 33 -6.35 -4.45 1.69
C VAL A 33 -6.43 -3.15 2.49
N GLU A 34 -6.81 -2.04 1.85
CA GLU A 34 -6.93 -0.74 2.54
C GLU A 34 -7.97 -0.82 3.68
N ARG A 35 -9.11 -1.47 3.44
CA ARG A 35 -10.16 -1.62 4.47
C ARG A 35 -9.71 -2.46 5.67
N ASN A 36 -8.60 -3.21 5.56
CA ASN A 36 -8.02 -4.01 6.63
C ASN A 36 -7.20 -3.20 7.65
N GLY A 37 -7.12 -1.86 7.52
CA GLY A 37 -6.35 -0.98 8.43
C GLY A 37 -6.65 -1.15 9.93
N LYS A 38 -7.86 -1.59 10.30
CA LYS A 38 -8.25 -1.82 11.71
C LYS A 38 -7.41 -2.89 12.40
N ASP A 39 -7.14 -4.01 11.73
CA ASP A 39 -6.34 -5.08 12.33
C ASP A 39 -4.89 -4.61 12.54
N TYR A 40 -4.37 -3.78 11.63
CA TYR A 40 -3.07 -3.15 11.79
C TYR A 40 -3.03 -2.16 12.97
N ALA A 41 -4.09 -1.38 13.20
CA ALA A 41 -4.17 -0.53 14.40
C ALA A 41 -4.21 -1.35 15.69
N LEU A 42 -4.87 -2.51 15.71
CA LEU A 42 -4.83 -3.44 16.85
C LEU A 42 -3.41 -3.97 17.11
N TYR A 43 -2.74 -4.45 16.07
CA TYR A 43 -1.34 -4.88 16.15
C TYR A 43 -0.43 -3.75 16.67
N LEU A 44 -0.55 -2.55 16.10
CA LEU A 44 0.23 -1.38 16.51
C LEU A 44 -0.09 -1.00 17.96
N SER A 45 -1.34 -1.06 18.38
CA SER A 45 -1.73 -0.81 19.77
C SER A 45 -1.06 -1.76 20.76
N GLY A 46 -0.89 -3.03 20.38
CA GLY A 46 -0.14 -4.01 21.17
C GLY A 46 1.35 -3.67 21.28
N VAL A 47 2.01 -3.40 20.14
CA VAL A 47 3.45 -3.03 20.09
C VAL A 47 3.74 -1.74 20.88
N PHE A 48 2.82 -0.77 20.85
CA PHE A 48 2.96 0.57 21.43
C PHE A 48 2.04 0.80 22.64
N ARG A 49 1.76 -0.26 23.41
CA ARG A 49 0.76 -0.26 24.51
C ARG A 49 0.86 0.88 25.54
N ASP A 50 2.06 1.35 25.81
CA ASP A 50 2.45 2.40 26.77
C ASP A 50 2.58 3.80 26.14
N ASP A 51 2.23 3.96 24.86
CA ASP A 51 2.29 5.23 24.12
C ASP A 51 0.88 5.67 23.68
N PRO A 52 0.10 6.32 24.56
CA PRO A 52 -1.27 6.70 24.27
C PRO A 52 -1.37 7.68 23.08
N ASP A 53 -0.38 8.55 22.90
CA ASP A 53 -0.34 9.48 21.76
C ASP A 53 -0.24 8.73 20.44
N PHE A 54 0.65 7.74 20.35
CA PHE A 54 0.79 6.95 19.13
C PHE A 54 -0.43 6.07 18.88
N ARG A 55 -1.04 5.51 19.93
CA ARG A 55 -2.27 4.71 19.79
C ARG A 55 -3.41 5.52 19.21
N GLN A 56 -3.64 6.74 19.72
CA GLN A 56 -4.65 7.64 19.16
C GLN A 56 -4.34 8.00 17.69
N ALA A 57 -3.06 8.22 17.36
CA ALA A 57 -2.64 8.49 16.00
C ALA A 57 -2.90 7.28 15.07
N ALA A 58 -2.60 6.06 15.53
CA ALA A 58 -2.85 4.82 14.79
C ALA A 58 -4.36 4.54 14.61
N ASP A 59 -5.18 4.82 15.63
CA ASP A 59 -6.64 4.68 15.52
C ASP A 59 -7.21 5.65 14.48
N SER A 60 -6.71 6.90 14.46
CA SER A 60 -7.12 7.90 13.46
C SER A 60 -6.69 7.51 12.06
N TRP A 61 -5.45 7.04 11.90
CA TRP A 61 -4.92 6.48 10.65
C TRP A 61 -5.80 5.34 10.13
N ALA A 62 -6.19 4.39 10.96
CA ALA A 62 -7.02 3.25 10.52
C ALA A 62 -8.43 3.66 10.07
N LEU A 63 -8.98 4.76 10.57
CA LEU A 63 -10.24 5.30 10.05
C LEU A 63 -10.08 5.86 8.63
N GLU A 64 -8.94 6.50 8.34
CA GLU A 64 -8.60 6.98 6.99
C GLU A 64 -8.42 5.80 6.02
N GLU A 65 -7.72 4.73 6.43
CA GLU A 65 -7.53 3.54 5.60
C GLU A 65 -8.84 2.81 5.27
N VAL A 66 -9.76 2.73 6.23
CA VAL A 66 -11.11 2.17 5.97
C VAL A 66 -11.84 2.99 4.89
N GLN A 67 -11.72 4.32 4.94
CA GLN A 67 -12.31 5.19 3.93
C GLN A 67 -11.64 5.01 2.56
N HIS A 68 -10.31 4.78 2.51
CA HIS A 68 -9.62 4.44 1.27
C HIS A 68 -10.23 3.18 0.64
N GLY A 69 -10.38 2.12 1.44
CA GLY A 69 -11.00 0.87 1.01
C GLY A 69 -12.44 1.05 0.52
N ASP A 70 -13.27 1.79 1.27
CA ASP A 70 -14.66 2.05 0.91
C ASP A 70 -14.79 2.87 -0.39
N ALA A 71 -13.91 3.86 -0.61
CA ALA A 71 -13.89 4.66 -1.84
C ALA A 71 -13.48 3.82 -3.06
N LEU A 72 -12.45 2.98 -2.91
CA LEU A 72 -12.01 2.07 -3.97
C LEU A 72 -13.07 1.01 -4.29
N ALA A 73 -13.73 0.47 -3.27
CA ALA A 73 -14.83 -0.47 -3.43
C ALA A 73 -15.99 0.15 -4.21
N LYS A 74 -16.40 1.37 -3.83
CA LYS A 74 -17.45 2.11 -4.54
C LYS A 74 -17.10 2.31 -6.01
N TRP A 75 -15.87 2.73 -6.30
CA TRP A 75 -15.42 2.88 -7.69
C TRP A 75 -15.47 1.55 -8.44
N ALA A 76 -14.93 0.47 -7.84
CA ALA A 76 -14.86 -0.83 -8.49
C ALA A 76 -16.24 -1.45 -8.74
N SER A 77 -17.23 -1.23 -7.86
CA SER A 77 -18.61 -1.65 -8.08
C SER A 77 -19.31 -0.86 -9.19
N LEU A 78 -18.93 0.40 -9.43
CA LEU A 78 -19.41 1.15 -10.60
C LEU A 78 -18.77 0.63 -11.90
N ALA A 79 -17.47 0.29 -11.85
CA ALA A 79 -16.71 -0.23 -12.98
C ALA A 79 -17.05 -1.68 -13.35
N ASP A 80 -17.43 -2.50 -12.36
CA ASP A 80 -17.92 -3.86 -12.55
C ASP A 80 -19.17 -4.10 -11.68
N PRO A 81 -20.37 -3.80 -12.21
CA PRO A 81 -21.63 -3.96 -11.49
C PRO A 81 -21.97 -5.40 -11.08
N ALA A 82 -21.28 -6.40 -11.64
CA ALA A 82 -21.48 -7.80 -11.28
C ALA A 82 -20.63 -8.22 -10.05
N TRP A 83 -19.74 -7.36 -9.57
CA TRP A 83 -18.87 -7.65 -8.45
C TRP A 83 -19.58 -7.44 -7.10
N ASP A 84 -19.77 -8.54 -6.37
CA ASP A 84 -20.23 -8.51 -4.97
C ASP A 84 -19.05 -8.21 -4.03
N TYR A 85 -18.89 -6.93 -3.71
CA TYR A 85 -17.83 -6.48 -2.81
C TYR A 85 -17.93 -7.06 -1.40
N GLU A 86 -19.13 -7.12 -0.83
CA GLU A 86 -19.31 -7.56 0.55
C GLU A 86 -18.98 -9.05 0.69
N ALA A 87 -19.38 -9.88 -0.28
CA ALA A 87 -18.99 -11.28 -0.33
C ALA A 87 -17.47 -11.45 -0.51
N ALA A 88 -16.85 -10.69 -1.41
CA ALA A 88 -15.40 -10.73 -1.64
C ALA A 88 -14.61 -10.31 -0.38
N PHE A 89 -15.02 -9.24 0.28
CA PHE A 89 -14.38 -8.74 1.49
C PHE A 89 -14.57 -9.70 2.68
N HIS A 90 -15.75 -10.30 2.81
CA HIS A 90 -15.99 -11.34 3.80
C HIS A 90 -15.08 -12.56 3.58
N ARG A 91 -14.96 -13.04 2.34
CA ARG A 91 -14.04 -14.13 1.98
C ARG A 91 -12.59 -13.77 2.32
N TYR A 92 -12.16 -12.56 1.96
CA TYR A 92 -10.82 -12.06 2.26
C TYR A 92 -10.55 -12.05 3.77
N ARG A 93 -11.41 -11.44 4.59
CA ARG A 93 -11.23 -11.39 6.06
C ARG A 93 -11.31 -12.74 6.75
N THR A 94 -11.99 -13.71 6.13
CA THR A 94 -12.07 -15.08 6.67
C THR A 94 -10.79 -15.87 6.42
N GLY A 95 -10.13 -15.66 5.27
CA GLY A 95 -8.94 -16.41 4.88
C GLY A 95 -7.60 -15.71 5.13
N TYR A 96 -7.60 -14.40 5.38
CA TYR A 96 -6.41 -13.65 5.74
C TYR A 96 -6.63 -12.91 7.05
N ALA A 97 -5.75 -13.19 8.02
CA ALA A 97 -5.74 -12.49 9.30
C ALA A 97 -4.29 -12.31 9.75
N ILE A 98 -3.98 -11.14 10.30
CA ILE A 98 -2.69 -10.90 10.94
C ILE A 98 -2.77 -11.25 12.42
N LYS A 99 -1.63 -11.59 13.03
CA LYS A 99 -1.56 -11.76 14.48
C LYS A 99 -1.65 -10.38 15.14
N THR A 100 -2.76 -10.07 15.81
CA THR A 100 -3.00 -8.78 16.48
C THR A 100 -2.65 -8.79 17.96
N ASP A 101 -2.74 -9.94 18.63
CA ASP A 101 -2.33 -10.10 20.03
C ASP A 101 -0.80 -10.24 20.14
N VAL A 102 -0.13 -9.09 20.18
CA VAL A 102 1.32 -8.96 20.30
C VAL A 102 1.69 -7.89 21.31
N GLU A 103 2.82 -8.08 21.98
CA GLU A 103 3.40 -7.06 22.87
C GLU A 103 4.72 -6.48 22.32
N ALA A 104 5.26 -7.09 21.26
CA ALA A 104 6.54 -6.72 20.66
C ALA A 104 6.46 -6.77 19.14
N SER A 105 7.22 -5.87 18.49
CA SER A 105 7.32 -5.83 17.03
C SER A 105 8.11 -7.01 16.49
N ILE A 106 7.63 -7.59 15.39
CA ILE A 106 8.38 -8.58 14.60
C ILE A 106 9.66 -7.99 13.97
N ARG A 107 9.82 -6.66 13.98
CA ARG A 107 11.00 -5.92 13.52
C ARG A 107 12.03 -5.73 14.64
N GLY A 108 11.83 -6.37 15.79
CA GLY A 108 12.75 -6.40 16.93
C GLY A 108 12.81 -5.11 17.75
N SER A 109 12.19 -4.02 17.29
CA SER A 109 12.14 -2.73 18.01
C SER A 109 10.99 -1.87 17.52
N ARG A 110 10.60 -0.86 18.29
CA ARG A 110 9.54 0.09 17.90
C ARG A 110 10.00 1.02 16.79
N THR A 111 11.26 1.44 16.80
CA THR A 111 11.86 2.16 15.66
C THR A 111 11.82 1.29 14.41
N GLY A 112 12.13 0.00 14.52
CA GLY A 112 12.06 -0.95 13.41
C GLY A 112 10.65 -1.08 12.83
N GLU A 113 9.63 -1.18 13.69
CA GLU A 113 8.23 -1.20 13.27
C GLU A 113 7.86 0.06 12.48
N LEU A 114 8.21 1.25 13.01
CA LEU A 114 7.86 2.51 12.37
C LEU A 114 8.62 2.73 11.06
N ILE A 115 9.84 2.20 10.93
CA ILE A 115 10.54 2.15 9.63
C ILE A 115 9.77 1.29 8.64
N ALA A 116 9.29 0.12 9.05
CA ALA A 116 8.50 -0.74 8.19
C ALA A 116 7.20 -0.05 7.75
N ARG A 117 6.49 0.64 8.65
CA ARG A 117 5.31 1.44 8.31
C ARG A 117 5.65 2.58 7.33
N CYS A 118 6.73 3.31 7.55
CA CYS A 118 7.20 4.30 6.58
C CYS A 118 7.44 3.72 5.18
N MET A 119 7.86 2.45 5.05
CA MET A 119 8.03 1.81 3.74
C MET A 119 6.70 1.48 3.08
N VAL A 120 5.70 1.03 3.85
CA VAL A 120 4.33 0.81 3.38
C VAL A 120 3.76 2.11 2.84
N GLU A 121 3.74 3.18 3.64
CA GLU A 121 3.19 4.48 3.22
C GLU A 121 3.92 5.09 2.02
N THR A 122 5.23 4.81 1.90
CA THR A 122 5.99 5.25 0.72
C THR A 122 5.58 4.46 -0.52
N GLY A 123 5.36 3.16 -0.39
CA GLY A 123 4.89 2.28 -1.45
C GLY A 123 3.48 2.63 -1.91
N THR A 124 2.53 2.74 -0.98
CA THR A 124 1.12 3.07 -1.25
C THR A 124 0.99 4.47 -1.86
N SER A 125 1.66 5.49 -1.32
CA SER A 125 1.67 6.84 -1.91
C SER A 125 2.18 6.84 -3.35
N SER A 126 3.25 6.07 -3.62
CA SER A 126 3.82 5.94 -4.97
C SER A 126 2.89 5.16 -5.91
N TYR A 127 2.25 4.11 -5.42
CA TYR A 127 1.29 3.29 -6.15
C TYR A 127 0.08 4.10 -6.60
N TYR A 128 -0.60 4.81 -5.70
CA TYR A 128 -1.76 5.62 -6.09
C TYR A 128 -1.39 6.85 -6.91
N SER A 129 -0.19 7.40 -6.74
CA SER A 129 0.32 8.42 -7.67
C SER A 129 0.44 7.84 -9.08
N ALA A 130 1.02 6.65 -9.22
CA ALA A 130 1.17 5.97 -10.51
C ALA A 130 -0.16 5.57 -11.14
N LEU A 131 -1.05 4.95 -10.35
CA LEU A 131 -2.36 4.52 -10.81
C LEU A 131 -3.24 5.72 -11.20
N GLY A 132 -3.25 6.79 -10.39
CA GLY A 132 -4.01 8.01 -10.69
C GLY A 132 -3.49 8.78 -11.91
N GLU A 133 -2.19 8.74 -12.19
CA GLU A 133 -1.63 9.30 -13.44
C GLU A 133 -1.97 8.44 -14.67
N ALA A 134 -2.08 7.12 -14.50
CA ALA A 134 -2.43 6.20 -15.58
C ALA A 134 -3.95 6.16 -15.87
N ALA A 135 -4.78 6.36 -14.85
CA ALA A 135 -6.24 6.34 -14.98
C ALA A 135 -6.78 7.49 -15.85
N THR A 136 -7.62 7.12 -16.81
CA THR A 136 -8.42 8.05 -17.63
C THR A 136 -9.78 8.36 -17.01
N GLU A 137 -10.33 7.42 -16.23
CA GLU A 137 -11.61 7.58 -15.54
C GLU A 137 -11.51 8.69 -14.46
N PRO A 138 -12.33 9.76 -14.55
CA PRO A 138 -12.24 10.92 -13.67
C PRO A 138 -12.37 10.64 -12.17
N ALA A 139 -13.32 9.79 -11.75
CA ALA A 139 -13.56 9.53 -10.34
C ALA A 139 -12.39 8.75 -9.71
N LEU A 140 -11.85 7.73 -10.38
CA LEU A 140 -10.68 6.97 -9.93
C LEU A 140 -9.46 7.88 -9.78
N LYS A 141 -9.25 8.76 -10.76
CA LYS A 141 -8.14 9.71 -10.72
C LYS A 141 -8.21 10.62 -9.51
N GLN A 142 -9.41 11.08 -9.14
CA GLN A 142 -9.62 11.85 -7.92
C GLN A 142 -9.36 11.01 -6.67
N VAL A 143 -9.93 9.80 -6.58
CA VAL A 143 -9.74 8.88 -5.45
C VAL A 143 -8.25 8.60 -5.23
N CYS A 144 -7.52 8.21 -6.28
CA CYS A 144 -6.08 7.95 -6.20
C CYS A 144 -5.29 9.17 -5.72
N LYS A 145 -5.66 10.39 -6.17
CA LYS A 145 -5.00 11.63 -5.73
C LYS A 145 -5.24 11.92 -4.25
N LEU A 146 -6.45 11.68 -3.76
CA LEU A 146 -6.81 11.88 -2.36
C LEU A 146 -6.07 10.87 -1.47
N ILE A 147 -6.12 9.59 -1.82
CA ILE A 147 -5.40 8.53 -1.11
C ILE A 147 -3.88 8.82 -1.11
N ALA A 148 -3.26 9.09 -2.27
CA ALA A 148 -1.84 9.38 -2.33
C ALA A 148 -1.39 10.59 -1.46
N ALA A 149 -2.28 11.57 -1.28
CA ALA A 149 -2.03 12.71 -0.39
C ALA A 149 -2.11 12.30 1.09
N ASP A 150 -3.04 11.41 1.43
CA ASP A 150 -3.20 10.85 2.77
C ASP A 150 -2.03 9.94 3.13
N GLU A 151 -1.57 9.08 2.22
CA GLU A 151 -0.36 8.27 2.43
C GLU A 151 0.88 9.11 2.68
N TYR A 152 0.96 10.30 2.08
CA TYR A 152 2.04 11.23 2.38
C TYR A 152 1.93 11.80 3.81
N ARG A 153 0.71 12.02 4.32
CA ARG A 153 0.46 12.41 5.71
C ARG A 153 0.72 11.25 6.67
N HIS A 154 0.31 10.03 6.32
CA HIS A 154 0.59 8.80 7.07
C HIS A 154 2.08 8.55 7.20
N PHE A 155 2.83 8.69 6.10
CA PHE A 155 4.28 8.65 6.12
C PHE A 155 4.85 9.65 7.14
N LYS A 156 4.37 10.90 7.14
CA LYS A 156 4.83 11.91 8.09
C LYS A 156 4.51 11.52 9.52
N LEU A 157 3.30 11.02 9.80
CA LEU A 157 2.89 10.51 11.11
C LEU A 157 3.87 9.45 11.60
N PHE A 158 4.07 8.37 10.84
CA PHE A 158 4.98 7.30 11.25
C PHE A 158 6.43 7.79 11.35
N TYR A 159 6.87 8.67 10.45
CA TYR A 159 8.21 9.23 10.46
C TYR A 159 8.49 10.07 11.72
N ASP A 160 7.53 10.88 12.16
CA ASP A 160 7.70 11.73 13.34
C ASP A 160 7.77 10.87 14.63
N HIS A 161 6.89 9.87 14.75
CA HIS A 161 6.98 8.89 15.85
C HIS A 161 8.26 8.05 15.75
N MET A 162 8.70 7.67 14.55
CA MET A 162 9.94 6.92 14.31
C MET A 162 11.13 7.70 14.84
N ARG A 163 11.19 9.01 14.60
CA ARG A 163 12.26 9.87 15.14
C ARG A 163 12.25 9.95 16.66
N ARG A 164 11.07 9.98 17.29
CA ARG A 164 10.93 9.95 18.76
C ARG A 164 11.53 8.66 19.33
N TYR A 165 11.20 7.51 18.77
CA TYR A 165 11.76 6.22 19.22
C TYR A 165 13.24 6.05 18.86
N LEU A 166 13.67 6.48 17.67
CA LEU A 166 15.06 6.40 17.23
C LEU A 166 16.00 7.18 18.16
N SER A 167 15.55 8.29 18.74
CA SER A 167 16.34 9.04 19.73
C SER A 167 16.66 8.25 21.00
N ARG A 168 15.81 7.27 21.35
CA ARG A 168 15.92 6.41 22.54
C ARG A 168 16.65 5.12 22.21
N GLU A 169 16.23 4.43 21.15
CA GLU A 169 16.72 3.10 20.76
C GLU A 169 18.01 3.16 19.93
N LYS A 170 18.35 4.32 19.34
CA LYS A 170 19.63 4.62 18.67
C LYS A 170 20.04 3.59 17.61
N LEU A 171 19.08 3.06 16.83
CA LEU A 171 19.37 2.13 15.74
C LEU A 171 20.34 2.73 14.70
N GLY A 172 21.43 2.01 14.45
CA GLY A 172 22.41 2.36 13.42
C GLY A 172 21.82 2.38 12.01
N VAL A 173 22.40 3.18 11.11
CA VAL A 173 21.94 3.33 9.71
C VAL A 173 21.84 1.98 8.99
N LEU A 174 22.80 1.07 9.20
CA LEU A 174 22.79 -0.25 8.54
C LEU A 174 21.60 -1.12 8.97
N THR A 175 21.24 -1.11 10.24
CA THR A 175 20.06 -1.84 10.74
C THR A 175 18.78 -1.23 10.16
N ARG A 176 18.69 0.10 10.12
CA ARG A 176 17.55 0.79 9.51
C ARG A 176 17.41 0.48 8.02
N LEU A 177 18.52 0.46 7.29
CA LEU A 177 18.56 0.09 5.88
C LEU A 177 18.13 -1.37 5.67
N ARG A 178 18.60 -2.30 6.50
CA ARG A 178 18.20 -3.71 6.43
C ARG A 178 16.69 -3.88 6.63
N ILE A 179 16.11 -3.19 7.61
CA ILE A 179 14.67 -3.24 7.88
C ILE A 179 13.88 -2.63 6.70
N ALA A 180 14.32 -1.49 6.19
CA ALA A 180 13.68 -0.84 5.04
C ALA A 180 13.69 -1.73 3.79
N VAL A 181 14.86 -2.27 3.42
CA VAL A 181 15.00 -3.19 2.27
C VAL A 181 14.23 -4.48 2.50
N GLY A 182 14.28 -5.03 3.71
CA GLY A 182 13.51 -6.20 4.11
C GLY A 182 12.02 -5.99 3.89
N ARG A 183 11.46 -4.87 4.36
CA ARG A 183 10.04 -4.57 4.16
C ARG A 183 9.65 -4.38 2.70
N ILE A 184 10.51 -3.76 1.88
CA ILE A 184 10.29 -3.63 0.43
C ILE A 184 10.31 -5.01 -0.27
N GLY A 185 11.13 -5.94 0.22
CA GLY A 185 11.32 -7.27 -0.36
C GLY A 185 10.41 -8.37 0.18
N GLU A 186 9.87 -8.22 1.40
CA GLU A 186 8.89 -9.14 1.98
C GLU A 186 7.54 -9.10 1.24
N SER A 187 7.29 -7.95 0.60
CA SER A 187 6.10 -7.58 -0.16
C SER A 187 4.78 -7.81 0.58
N GLU A 188 3.83 -6.93 0.33
CA GLU A 188 2.40 -7.19 0.52
C GLU A 188 1.90 -8.37 -0.35
N ASP A 189 2.79 -9.28 -0.79
CA ASP A 189 2.51 -10.31 -1.79
C ASP A 189 1.48 -11.30 -1.27
N ASP A 190 1.57 -11.76 -0.01
CA ASP A 190 0.60 -12.72 0.53
C ASP A 190 -0.80 -12.10 0.65
N GLU A 191 -0.88 -10.88 1.20
CA GLU A 191 -2.14 -10.17 1.41
C GLU A 191 -2.77 -9.71 0.09
N LEU A 192 -2.00 -9.05 -0.78
CA LEU A 192 -2.47 -8.60 -2.09
C LEU A 192 -2.77 -9.77 -3.02
N ALA A 193 -2.01 -10.86 -3.00
CA ALA A 193 -2.34 -12.04 -3.80
C ALA A 193 -3.65 -12.67 -3.33
N TYR A 194 -3.86 -12.75 -2.01
CA TYR A 194 -5.11 -13.30 -1.47
C TYR A 194 -6.30 -12.36 -1.71
N ALA A 195 -6.11 -11.05 -1.57
CA ALA A 195 -7.12 -10.05 -1.94
C ALA A 195 -7.43 -10.11 -3.45
N TYR A 196 -6.41 -10.20 -4.31
CA TYR A 196 -6.61 -10.36 -5.75
C TYR A 196 -7.44 -11.60 -6.06
N HIS A 197 -7.12 -12.72 -5.43
CA HIS A 197 -7.89 -13.96 -5.54
C HIS A 197 -9.36 -13.76 -5.13
N CYS A 198 -9.61 -13.21 -3.95
CA CYS A 198 -10.96 -13.03 -3.42
C CYS A 198 -11.81 -12.06 -4.26
N GLY A 199 -11.18 -11.04 -4.84
CA GLY A 199 -11.88 -9.99 -5.60
C GLY A 199 -12.12 -10.33 -7.06
N ASN A 200 -11.32 -11.24 -7.64
CA ASN A 200 -11.29 -11.45 -9.09
C ASN A 200 -11.60 -12.88 -9.54
N GLU A 201 -11.64 -13.84 -8.62
CA GLU A 201 -11.79 -15.25 -8.96
C GLU A 201 -12.98 -15.88 -8.24
N PRO A 202 -13.70 -16.81 -8.90
CA PRO A 202 -14.82 -17.49 -8.27
C PRO A 202 -14.35 -18.29 -7.06
N GLU A 203 -15.27 -18.55 -6.13
CA GLU A 203 -14.98 -19.34 -4.92
C GLU A 203 -14.53 -20.77 -5.24
N THR A 204 -14.99 -21.31 -6.36
CA THR A 204 -14.60 -22.64 -6.85
C THR A 204 -13.15 -22.73 -7.31
N GLN A 205 -12.50 -21.60 -7.59
CA GLN A 205 -11.10 -21.58 -7.97
C GLN A 205 -10.22 -21.64 -6.71
N PRO A 206 -9.28 -22.58 -6.60
CA PRO A 206 -8.34 -22.62 -5.47
C PRO A 206 -7.35 -21.46 -5.51
N PHE A 207 -6.98 -20.94 -4.34
CA PHE A 207 -5.95 -19.93 -4.21
C PHE A 207 -4.60 -20.46 -4.69
N GLN A 208 -3.96 -19.72 -5.59
CA GLN A 208 -2.60 -19.98 -6.05
C GLN A 208 -1.75 -18.72 -5.92
N HIS A 209 -1.01 -18.64 -4.81
CA HIS A 209 -0.21 -17.47 -4.44
C HIS A 209 0.59 -16.91 -5.62
N ALA A 210 1.48 -17.72 -6.22
CA ALA A 210 2.38 -17.26 -7.27
C ALA A 210 1.65 -16.66 -8.49
N ARG A 211 0.52 -17.24 -8.89
CA ARG A 211 -0.29 -16.77 -10.03
C ARG A 211 -0.98 -15.45 -9.71
N CYS A 212 -1.59 -15.34 -8.53
CA CYS A 212 -2.27 -14.12 -8.09
C CYS A 212 -1.28 -12.96 -7.88
N THR A 213 -0.12 -13.23 -7.28
CA THR A 213 0.98 -12.25 -7.16
C THR A 213 1.41 -11.76 -8.53
N ALA A 214 1.67 -12.67 -9.48
CA ALA A 214 2.07 -12.29 -10.83
C ALA A 214 0.97 -11.47 -11.54
N ALA A 215 -0.29 -11.86 -11.38
CA ALA A 215 -1.45 -11.19 -11.97
C ALA A 215 -1.58 -9.74 -11.50
N TYR A 216 -1.39 -9.51 -10.21
CA TYR A 216 -1.39 -8.17 -9.62
C TYR A 216 -0.14 -7.39 -10.03
N MET A 217 1.05 -7.92 -9.73
CA MET A 217 2.30 -7.18 -9.85
C MET A 217 2.69 -6.83 -11.28
N ALA A 218 2.41 -7.70 -12.27
CA ALA A 218 2.69 -7.40 -13.67
C ALA A 218 1.93 -6.14 -14.14
N ARG A 219 0.67 -5.99 -13.72
CA ARG A 219 -0.19 -4.85 -14.08
C ARG A 219 0.16 -3.61 -13.26
N ALA A 220 0.27 -3.75 -11.94
CA ALA A 220 0.55 -2.63 -11.05
C ALA A 220 1.89 -1.94 -11.38
N MET A 221 2.94 -2.73 -11.68
CA MET A 221 4.26 -2.19 -12.02
C MET A 221 4.27 -1.47 -13.38
N ALA A 222 3.38 -1.81 -14.31
CA ALA A 222 3.31 -1.19 -15.63
C ALA A 222 2.91 0.30 -15.59
N PHE A 223 2.23 0.73 -14.52
CA PHE A 223 1.83 2.14 -14.34
C PHE A 223 2.95 3.03 -13.82
N TYR A 224 4.03 2.45 -13.30
CA TYR A 224 5.12 3.23 -12.75
C TYR A 224 5.92 3.96 -13.83
N ARG A 225 6.29 5.19 -13.52
CA ARG A 225 7.20 6.04 -14.28
C ARG A 225 8.39 6.37 -13.39
N TYR A 226 9.48 6.83 -14.01
CA TYR A 226 10.73 7.08 -13.30
C TYR A 226 10.57 8.04 -12.11
N HIS A 227 9.75 9.09 -12.24
CA HIS A 227 9.54 10.08 -11.19
C HIS A 227 8.78 9.54 -9.96
N HIS A 228 7.91 8.53 -10.14
CA HIS A 228 7.29 7.83 -9.00
C HIS A 228 8.35 7.14 -8.15
N ILE A 229 9.31 6.47 -8.80
CA ILE A 229 10.43 5.80 -8.13
C ILE A 229 11.42 6.80 -7.53
N GLU A 230 11.66 7.93 -8.20
CA GLU A 230 12.51 9.00 -7.67
C GLU A 230 11.96 9.55 -6.34
N ARG A 231 10.66 9.86 -6.30
CA ARG A 231 9.99 10.36 -5.10
C ARG A 231 10.04 9.33 -3.96
N GLY A 232 9.68 8.07 -4.25
CA GLY A 232 9.73 6.99 -3.26
C GLY A 232 11.14 6.74 -2.72
N THR A 233 12.15 6.77 -3.59
CA THR A 233 13.57 6.61 -3.20
C THR A 233 14.00 7.71 -2.21
N GLY A 234 13.59 8.96 -2.45
CA GLY A 234 13.87 10.06 -1.53
C GLY A 234 13.24 9.85 -0.14
N MET A 235 12.01 9.34 -0.07
CA MET A 235 11.32 9.03 1.19
C MET A 235 11.98 7.87 1.95
N ILE A 236 12.40 6.82 1.24
CA ILE A 236 13.16 5.70 1.81
C ILE A 236 14.47 6.19 2.42
N LEU A 237 15.25 6.97 1.66
CA LEU A 237 16.52 7.54 2.12
C LEU A 237 16.35 8.40 3.36
N LYS A 238 15.33 9.26 3.38
CA LYS A 238 14.98 10.09 4.54
C LYS A 238 14.71 9.24 5.78
N THR A 239 13.98 8.13 5.63
CA THR A 239 13.62 7.22 6.72
C THR A 239 14.85 6.57 7.36
N VAL A 240 15.79 6.12 6.53
CA VAL A 240 17.03 5.47 7.00
C VAL A 240 18.12 6.46 7.44
N GLY A 241 17.85 7.77 7.33
CA GLY A 241 18.76 8.84 7.76
C GLY A 241 19.85 9.18 6.74
N LEU A 242 19.63 8.89 5.46
CA LEU A 242 20.51 9.26 4.36
C LEU A 242 19.96 10.49 3.61
N PRO A 243 20.81 11.27 2.91
CA PRO A 243 20.35 12.43 2.15
C PRO A 243 19.31 12.03 1.10
N PRO A 244 18.10 12.63 1.10
CA PRO A 244 16.99 12.22 0.21
C PRO A 244 17.13 12.74 -1.23
N ARG A 245 18.19 13.51 -1.51
CA ARG A 245 18.49 14.09 -2.82
C ARG A 245 20.00 14.07 -3.04
N GLY A 246 20.41 14.24 -4.30
CA GLY A 246 21.82 14.26 -4.70
C GLY A 246 22.26 12.96 -5.38
N ARG A 247 23.58 12.78 -5.54
CA ARG A 247 24.16 11.72 -6.38
C ARG A 247 23.77 10.30 -5.92
N LEU A 248 23.78 10.04 -4.62
CA LEU A 248 23.38 8.75 -4.06
C LEU A 248 21.91 8.44 -4.38
N SER A 249 21.01 9.40 -4.17
CA SER A 249 19.59 9.26 -4.48
C SER A 249 19.37 9.01 -5.96
N GLY A 250 20.05 9.74 -6.85
CA GLY A 250 19.95 9.52 -8.29
C GLY A 250 20.44 8.13 -8.72
N LEU A 251 21.56 7.66 -8.16
CA LEU A 251 22.08 6.31 -8.44
C LEU A 251 21.11 5.22 -7.98
N MET A 252 20.61 5.33 -6.75
CA MET A 252 19.63 4.39 -6.21
C MET A 252 18.32 4.39 -6.99
N THR A 253 17.84 5.56 -7.41
CA THR A 253 16.62 5.67 -8.22
C THR A 253 16.78 4.95 -9.55
N ARG A 254 17.93 5.12 -10.23
CA ARG A 254 18.24 4.37 -11.47
C ARG A 254 18.23 2.86 -11.22
N GLY A 255 18.90 2.40 -10.16
CA GLY A 255 18.93 0.99 -9.79
C GLY A 255 17.53 0.43 -9.51
N ALA A 256 16.74 1.14 -8.70
CA ALA A 256 15.36 0.77 -8.37
C ALA A 256 14.45 0.75 -9.60
N TRP A 257 14.60 1.71 -10.52
CA TRP A 257 13.86 1.73 -11.79
C TRP A 257 14.19 0.53 -12.67
N HIS A 258 15.46 0.19 -12.82
CA HIS A 258 15.86 -1.01 -13.56
C HIS A 258 15.34 -2.29 -12.92
N LEU A 259 15.41 -2.38 -11.58
CA LEU A 259 14.87 -3.51 -10.83
C LEU A 259 13.35 -3.66 -11.02
N LEU A 260 12.59 -2.56 -10.94
CA LEU A 260 11.15 -2.58 -11.16
C LEU A 260 10.80 -3.08 -12.56
N ARG A 261 11.44 -2.54 -13.59
CA ARG A 261 11.22 -2.97 -14.98
C ARG A 261 11.56 -4.44 -15.20
N TRP A 262 12.64 -4.91 -14.59
CA TRP A 262 13.03 -6.32 -14.66
C TRP A 262 12.01 -7.22 -13.93
N ARG A 263 11.55 -6.82 -12.74
CA ARG A 263 10.50 -7.56 -11.98
C ARG A 263 9.19 -7.62 -12.75
N GLN A 264 8.75 -6.50 -13.34
CA GLN A 264 7.56 -6.46 -14.19
C GLN A 264 7.65 -7.50 -15.32
N GLY A 265 8.75 -7.49 -16.09
CA GLY A 265 8.93 -8.45 -17.18
C GLY A 265 8.95 -9.91 -16.72
N ARG A 266 9.48 -10.19 -15.52
CA ARG A 266 9.42 -11.53 -14.93
C ARG A 266 7.99 -11.96 -14.58
N PHE A 267 7.20 -11.08 -13.97
CA PHE A 267 5.80 -11.39 -13.65
C PHE A 267 4.94 -11.55 -14.92
N GLU A 268 5.18 -10.72 -15.95
CA GLU A 268 4.55 -10.89 -17.26
C GLU A 268 4.88 -12.24 -17.89
N GLN A 269 6.14 -12.67 -17.83
CA GLN A 269 6.55 -13.99 -18.33
C GLN A 269 5.87 -15.11 -17.54
N GLN A 270 5.84 -15.01 -16.22
CA GLN A 270 5.20 -16.01 -15.36
C GLN A 270 3.71 -16.16 -15.67
N LEU A 271 3.00 -15.07 -15.92
CA LEU A 271 1.59 -15.10 -16.33
C LEU A 271 1.35 -15.74 -17.69
N ARG A 272 2.29 -15.61 -18.64
CA ARG A 272 2.18 -16.26 -19.95
C ARG A 272 2.38 -17.77 -19.90
N THR A 273 3.05 -18.26 -18.85
CA THR A 273 3.40 -19.68 -18.66
C THR A 273 2.52 -20.40 -17.64
N ALA A 274 1.64 -19.66 -16.94
CA ALA A 274 0.71 -20.18 -15.94
C ALA A 274 -0.63 -20.57 -16.58
#